data_AF-K2IXS9-F1
#
_entry.id   AF-K2IXS9-F1
#
_cell.length_a   1.000
_cell.length_b   1.000
_cell.length_c   1.000
_cell.angle_alpha   90.00
_cell.angle_beta   90.00
_cell.angle_gamma   90.00
#
_symmetry.space_group_name_H-M   'P 1'
#
loop_
_entity.id
_entity.type
_entity.pdbx_description
1 polymer ?
#
loop_
_entity_poly.entity_id
_entity_poly.type
_entity_poly.pdbx_seq_one_letter_code
_entity_poly.pdbx_strand_id
1 'polypeptide(L)' 'MTIKCNNPEMLITFVKQKHPQAGFSNPTHLQTKIDFPCGLIMNIFNTGTVNFQGNSHENRIAADLLNVIDAINR' A
#
# COMPACT_ATOMS: atom_id res chain seq x y z
N MET A 1 -3.14 -6.20 8.29
CA MET A 1 -3.83 -5.12 9.06
C MET A 1 -4.61 -4.26 8.08
N THR A 2 -5.77 -3.74 8.46
CA THR A 2 -6.63 -2.94 7.57
C THR A 2 -6.70 -1.50 8.06
N ILE A 3 -6.43 -0.55 7.18
CA ILE A 3 -6.36 0.88 7.47
C ILE A 3 -7.11 1.65 6.38
N LYS A 4 -7.66 2.81 6.73
CA LYS A 4 -8.31 3.70 5.78
C LYS A 4 -7.32 4.75 5.28
N CYS A 5 -7.32 5.00 3.98
CA CYS A 5 -6.57 6.04 3.29
C CYS A 5 -7.56 6.93 2.53
N ASN A 6 -7.57 8.22 2.82
CA ASN A 6 -8.47 9.19 2.22
C ASN A 6 -8.13 9.50 0.76
N ASN A 7 -6.86 9.33 0.37
CA ASN A 7 -6.41 9.50 -1.01
C ASN A 7 -5.54 8.32 -1.50
N PRO A 8 -6.18 7.23 -1.98
CA PRO A 8 -5.49 6.05 -2.48
C PRO A 8 -4.58 6.31 -3.68
N GLU A 9 -4.94 7.25 -4.56
CA GLU A 9 -4.18 7.58 -5.76
C GLU A 9 -2.82 8.21 -5.41
N MET A 10 -2.82 9.09 -4.40
CA MET A 10 -1.61 9.69 -3.88
C MET A 10 -0.69 8.64 -3.26
N LEU A 11 -1.24 7.69 -2.50
CA LEU A 11 -0.49 6.57 -1.94
C LEU A 11 0.13 5.70 -3.04
N ILE A 12 -0.62 5.34 -4.07
CA ILE A 12 -0.11 4.56 -5.22
C ILE A 12 1.04 5.30 -5.91
N THR A 13 0.87 6.62 -6.12
CA THR A 13 1.90 7.45 -6.76
C THR A 13 3.18 7.48 -5.93
N PHE A 14 3.06 7.66 -4.61
CA PHE A 14 4.19 7.62 -3.69
C PHE A 14 4.92 6.27 -3.75
N VAL A 15 4.19 5.17 -3.72
CA VAL A 15 4.78 3.82 -3.76
C VAL A 15 5.50 3.57 -5.09
N LYS A 16 4.94 4.01 -6.22
CA LYS A 16 5.62 3.93 -7.52
C LYS A 16 6.95 4.70 -7.54
N GLN A 17 7.00 5.87 -6.90
CA GLN A 17 8.20 6.71 -6.85
C GLN A 17 9.27 6.17 -5.90
N LYS A 18 8.86 5.68 -4.71
CA LYS A 18 9.79 5.24 -3.66
C LYS A 18 10.18 3.77 -3.74
N HIS A 19 9.32 2.94 -4.34
CA HIS A 19 9.55 1.50 -4.49
C HIS A 19 9.38 1.08 -5.96
N PRO A 20 10.31 1.48 -6.84
CA PRO A 20 10.23 1.16 -8.26
C PRO A 20 10.28 -0.35 -8.53
N GLN A 21 10.89 -1.13 -7.64
CA GLN A 21 10.92 -2.59 -7.69
C GLN A 21 9.65 -3.29 -7.19
N ALA A 22 8.61 -2.56 -6.76
CA ALA A 22 7.34 -3.16 -6.39
C ALA A 22 6.54 -3.58 -7.63
N GLY A 23 5.97 -4.78 -7.61
CA GLY A 23 5.10 -5.28 -8.66
C GLY A 23 3.68 -4.77 -8.47
N PHE A 24 3.14 -4.08 -9.48
CA PHE A 24 1.75 -3.59 -9.46
C PHE A 24 0.87 -4.51 -10.30
N SER A 25 -0.24 -4.95 -9.73
CA SER A 25 -1.26 -5.72 -10.44
C SER A 25 -2.64 -5.22 -10.05
N ASN A 26 -3.61 -5.32 -10.97
CA ASN A 26 -5.01 -4.99 -10.72
C ASN A 26 -5.84 -6.27 -10.87
N PRO A 27 -5.81 -7.18 -9.87
CA PRO A 27 -6.51 -8.46 -9.96
C PRO A 27 -8.03 -8.28 -10.08
N THR A 28 -8.56 -7.15 -9.61
CA THR A 28 -9.93 -6.71 -9.87
C THR A 28 -9.93 -5.24 -10.24
N HIS A 29 -10.99 -4.75 -10.89
CA HIS A 29 -11.14 -3.31 -11.19
C HIS A 29 -11.29 -2.43 -9.94
N LEU A 30 -11.52 -3.04 -8.77
CA LEU A 30 -11.76 -2.35 -7.50
C LEU A 30 -10.53 -2.33 -6.60
N GLN A 31 -9.47 -3.06 -6.97
CA GLN A 31 -8.31 -3.30 -6.12
C GLN A 31 -7.00 -3.22 -6.92
N THR A 32 -6.07 -2.43 -6.41
CA THR A 32 -4.68 -2.44 -6.82
C THR A 32 -3.87 -3.22 -5.79
N LYS A 33 -3.27 -4.32 -6.24
CA LYS A 33 -2.36 -5.16 -5.46
C LYS A 33 -0.92 -4.77 -5.76
N ILE A 34 -0.13 -4.63 -4.72
CA ILE A 34 1.27 -4.22 -4.77
C ILE A 34 2.10 -5.25 -4.02
N ASP A 35 2.96 -5.94 -4.75
CA ASP A 35 3.86 -6.97 -4.25
C ASP A 35 5.27 -6.39 -4.10
N PHE A 36 5.80 -6.37 -2.88
CA PHE A 36 7.14 -5.88 -2.59
C PHE A 36 8.14 -7.04 -2.56
N PRO A 37 9.40 -6.83 -2.99
CA PRO A 37 10.42 -7.89 -3.01
C PRO A 37 10.73 -8.52 -1.64
N CYS A 38 10.45 -7.79 -0.56
CA CYS A 38 10.63 -8.25 0.82
C CYS A 38 9.50 -9.20 1.32
N GLY A 39 8.57 -9.58 0.44
CA GLY A 39 7.44 -10.45 0.79
C GLY A 39 6.27 -9.71 1.48
N LEU A 40 6.30 -8.37 1.51
CA LEU A 40 5.15 -7.56 1.89
C LEU A 40 4.18 -7.47 0.72
N ILE A 41 2.89 -7.59 1.00
CA ILE A 41 1.83 -7.38 0.02
C ILE A 41 0.92 -6.28 0.54
N MET A 42 0.67 -5.26 -0.28
CA MET A 42 -0.26 -4.18 0.03
C MET A 42 -1.40 -4.20 -0.99
N ASN A 43 -2.62 -4.21 -0.48
CA ASN A 43 -3.83 -4.17 -1.29
C ASN A 43 -4.54 -2.86 -1.03
N ILE A 44 -4.78 -2.08 -2.08
CA ILE A 44 -5.48 -0.81 -2.02
C ILE A 44 -6.80 -0.98 -2.76
N PHE A 45 -7.90 -0.78 -2.05
CA PHE A 45 -9.24 -0.79 -2.62
C PHE A 45 -9.67 0.64 -2.96
N ASN A 46 -10.46 0.78 -4.03
CA ASN A 46 -11.02 2.06 -4.45
C ASN A 46 -11.90 2.75 -3.38
N THR A 47 -12.41 1.99 -2.41
CA THR A 47 -13.15 2.50 -1.25
C THR A 47 -12.27 3.23 -0.22
N GLY A 48 -10.96 3.31 -0.46
CA GLY A 48 -9.99 3.87 0.49
C GLY A 48 -9.47 2.86 1.51
N THR A 49 -9.87 1.59 1.41
CA THR A 49 -9.37 0.56 2.30
C THR A 49 -7.99 0.10 1.84
N VAL A 50 -7.02 0.05 2.75
CA VAL A 50 -5.67 -0.48 2.51
C VAL A 50 -5.45 -1.66 3.45
N ASN A 51 -5.05 -2.80 2.89
CA ASN A 51 -4.76 -4.01 3.65
C ASN A 51 -3.33 -4.49 3.38
N PHE A 52 -2.56 -4.61 4.46
CA PHE A 52 -1.22 -5.19 4.44
C PHE A 52 -1.26 -6.68 4.81
N GLN A 53 -0.62 -7.51 3.99
CA GLN A 53 -0.52 -8.97 4.11
C GLN A 53 0.94 -9.42 3.92
N GLY A 54 1.21 -10.70 4.22
CA GLY A 54 2.55 -11.28 4.13
C GLY A 54 3.46 -10.80 5.26
N ASN A 55 4.73 -10.55 4.94
CA ASN A 55 5.75 -10.11 5.88
C ASN A 55 5.53 -8.66 6.34
N SER A 56 4.47 -8.44 7.11
CA SER A 56 3.94 -7.13 7.51
C SER A 56 4.21 -6.77 8.97
N HIS A 57 4.60 -7.74 9.81
CA HIS A 57 4.79 -7.53 11.25
C HIS A 57 6.16 -6.94 11.62
N GLU A 58 7.21 -7.17 10.82
CA GLU A 58 8.58 -6.71 11.11
C GLU A 58 9.18 -5.85 9.98
N ASN A 59 8.33 -5.40 9.06
CA ASN A 59 8.81 -4.77 7.84
C ASN A 59 8.81 -3.26 7.93
N ARG A 60 9.99 -2.65 7.87
CA ARG A 60 10.18 -1.19 7.86
C ARG A 60 9.35 -0.51 6.77
N ILE A 61 9.16 -1.16 5.61
CA ILE A 61 8.34 -0.62 4.52
C ILE A 61 6.88 -0.51 4.95
N ALA A 62 6.35 -1.50 5.69
CA ALA A 62 4.99 -1.40 6.19
C ALA A 62 4.84 -0.20 7.13
N ALA A 63 5.76 -0.04 8.10
CA ALA A 63 5.74 1.10 9.03
C ALA A 63 5.85 2.46 8.32
N ASP A 64 6.72 2.58 7.32
CA ASP A 64 6.85 3.81 6.52
C ASP A 64 5.55 4.12 5.76
N LEU A 65 4.91 3.10 5.17
CA LEU A 65 3.63 3.26 4.47
C LEU A 65 2.50 3.64 5.42
N LEU A 66 2.51 3.16 6.66
CA LEU A 66 1.57 3.60 7.70
C LEU A 66 1.69 5.10 7.97
N ASN A 67 2.92 5.59 8.13
CA ASN A 67 3.18 7.02 8.38
C ASN A 67 2.74 7.88 7.19
N VAL A 68 2.94 7.39 5.96
CA VAL A 68 2.47 8.08 4.75
C VAL A 68 0.95 8.13 4.72
N ILE A 69 0.27 7.03 5.06
CA ILE A 69 -1.20 7.02 5.13
C ILE A 69 -1.70 7.98 6.21
N ASP A 70 -1.07 8.05 7.39
CA ASP A 70 -1.43 9.03 8.42
C ASP A 70 -1.25 10.47 7.92
N ALA A 71 -0.15 10.75 7.23
CA ALA A 71 0.12 12.06 6.64
C ALA A 71 -0.89 12.44 5.54
N ILE A 72 -1.34 11.48 4.73
CA ILE A 72 -2.39 11.70 3.71
C ILE A 72 -3.76 11.96 4.36
N ASN A 73 -4.02 11.38 5.52
CA ASN A 73 -5.30 11.49 6.21
C ASN A 73 -5.47 12.76 7.05
N ARG A 74 -4.36 13.44 7.37
CA ARG A 74 -4.35 14.73 8.09
C ARG A 74 -4.71 15.90 7.18
#